data_AF-A0A0P8ZP16-F1
#
_entry.id   AF-A0A0P8ZP16-F1
#
_cell.length_a   1.000
_cell.length_b   1.000
_cell.length_c   1.000
_cell.angle_alpha   90.00
_cell.angle_beta   90.00
_cell.angle_gamma   90.00
#
_symmetry.space_group_name_H-M   'P 1'
#
loop_
_entity.id
_entity.type
_entity.pdbx_description
1 polymer ?
#
loop_
_entity_poly.entity_id
_entity_poly.type
_entity_poly.pdbx_seq_one_letter_code
_entity_poly.pdbx_strand_id
1 'polypeptide(L)' 'MTDELSETFDEKQASVLIGTAEKMIGIWNRLSPEKQAALLARFGTEENALAALVTTQLIAPVKPE' A
#
# COMPACT_ATOMS: atom_id res chain seq x y z
N MET A 1 -12.40 -11.91 35.23
CA MET A 1 -11.23 -11.01 35.14
C MET A 1 -10.94 -10.88 33.65
N THR A 2 -11.16 -9.68 33.11
CA THR A 2 -10.79 -9.15 31.77
C THR A 2 -10.32 -10.17 30.72
N ASP A 3 -11.23 -10.57 29.84
CA ASP A 3 -10.93 -11.10 28.50
C ASP A 3 -10.74 -9.88 27.58
N GLU A 4 -9.61 -9.18 27.76
CA GLU A 4 -9.23 -8.02 26.95
C GLU A 4 -7.88 -8.31 26.27
N LEU A 5 -7.91 -8.35 24.94
CA LEU A 5 -6.85 -7.86 24.07
C LEU A 5 -5.54 -8.66 24.03
N SER A 6 -5.60 -9.96 23.71
CA SER A 6 -4.58 -10.53 22.82
C SER A 6 -5.21 -10.76 21.45
N GLU A 7 -5.48 -9.68 20.72
CA GLU A 7 -5.38 -9.70 19.26
C GLU A 7 -3.91 -9.99 18.94
N THR A 8 -3.48 -11.24 19.16
CA THR A 8 -2.15 -11.70 18.84
C THR A 8 -2.04 -11.57 17.33
N PHE A 9 -1.43 -10.47 16.91
CA PHE A 9 -1.02 -10.24 15.54
C PHE A 9 -0.20 -11.44 15.09
N ASP A 10 -0.87 -12.35 14.38
CA ASP A 10 -0.32 -13.67 14.05
C ASP A 10 0.83 -13.48 13.07
N GLU A 11 1.85 -14.33 13.16
CA GLU A 11 3.04 -14.25 12.30
C GLU A 11 2.68 -14.34 10.81
N LYS A 12 1.55 -15.00 10.47
CA LYS A 12 0.99 -15.00 9.12
C LYS A 12 0.41 -13.65 8.73
N GLN A 13 -0.27 -12.95 9.64
CA GLN A 13 -0.78 -11.60 9.40
C GLN A 13 0.40 -10.62 9.22
N ALA A 14 1.45 -10.76 10.03
CA ALA A 14 2.70 -10.02 9.87
C ALA A 14 3.31 -10.24 8.48
N SER A 15 3.46 -11.50 8.08
CA SER A 15 4.03 -11.87 6.77
C SER A 15 3.22 -11.36 5.59
N VAL A 16 1.89 -11.30 5.72
CA VAL A 16 1.00 -10.74 4.69
C VAL A 16 1.13 -9.21 4.61
N LEU A 17 1.18 -8.50 5.73
CA LEU A 17 1.35 -7.04 5.75
C LEU A 17 2.74 -6.63 5.24
N ILE A 18 3.80 -7.19 5.84
CA ILE A 18 4.92 -7.83 5.16
C ILE A 18 5.06 -7.61 3.64
N GLY A 19 4.73 -8.68 2.92
CA GLY A 19 4.81 -8.73 1.47
C GLY A 19 3.88 -7.76 0.76
N THR A 20 2.82 -7.27 1.43
CA THR A 20 1.99 -6.21 0.87
C THR A 20 2.77 -4.90 0.81
N ALA A 21 3.39 -4.47 1.91
CA ALA A 21 4.22 -3.27 1.97
C ALA A 21 5.40 -3.36 0.99
N GLU A 22 6.06 -4.52 0.90
CA GLU A 22 7.13 -4.75 -0.08
C GLU A 22 6.63 -4.58 -1.53
N LYS A 23 5.43 -5.09 -1.85
CA LYS A 23 4.82 -4.86 -3.17
C LYS A 23 4.50 -3.38 -3.40
N MET A 24 3.98 -2.67 -2.41
CA MET A 24 3.68 -1.23 -2.51
C MET A 24 4.96 -0.44 -2.84
N ILE A 25 6.03 -0.69 -2.09
CA ILE A 25 7.35 -0.09 -2.29
C ILE A 25 7.93 -0.48 -3.66
N GLY A 26 7.75 -1.74 -4.09
CA GLY A 26 8.16 -2.21 -5.41
C GLY A 26 7.45 -1.49 -6.56
N ILE A 27 6.16 -1.18 -6.39
CA ILE A 27 5.40 -0.37 -7.36
C ILE A 27 5.91 1.07 -7.35
N TRP A 28 6.13 1.66 -6.17
CA TRP A 28 6.65 3.02 -6.03
C TRP A 28 8.00 3.21 -6.69
N ASN A 29 8.94 2.29 -6.46
CA ASN A 29 10.27 2.32 -7.08
C ASN A 29 10.24 2.15 -8.60
N ARG A 30 9.17 1.58 -9.18
CA ARG A 30 8.98 1.50 -10.63
C ARG A 30 8.39 2.78 -11.24
N LEU A 31 7.87 3.69 -10.42
CA LEU A 31 7.37 4.98 -10.89
C LEU A 31 8.52 5.93 -11.22
N SER A 32 8.39 6.67 -12.31
CA SER A 32 9.28 7.77 -12.64
C SER A 32 9.19 8.87 -11.57
N PRO A 33 10.26 9.65 -11.35
CA PRO A 33 10.27 10.73 -10.34
C PRO A 33 9.13 11.73 -10.53
N GLU A 34 8.74 12.01 -11.77
CA GLU A 34 7.62 12.91 -12.10
C GLU A 34 6.28 12.38 -11.60
N LYS A 35 6.06 11.05 -11.65
CA LYS A 35 4.83 10.41 -11.15
C LYS A 35 4.81 10.36 -9.63
N GLN A 36 5.95 10.07 -9.00
CA GLN A 36 6.09 10.15 -7.55
C GLN A 36 5.83 11.58 -7.06
N ALA A 37 6.41 12.59 -7.71
CA ALA A 37 6.18 13.99 -7.38
C ALA A 37 4.71 14.41 -7.56
N ALA A 38 4.04 13.96 -8.63
CA ALA A 38 2.62 14.22 -8.84
C ALA A 38 1.72 13.53 -7.79
N LEU A 39 2.11 12.33 -7.34
CA LEU A 39 1.43 11.61 -6.27
C LEU A 39 1.65 12.31 -4.91
N LEU A 40 2.88 12.70 -4.58
CA LEU A 40 3.19 13.47 -3.37
C LEU A 40 2.48 14.83 -3.37
N ALA A 41 2.38 15.51 -4.52
CA ALA A 41 1.64 16.76 -4.64
C ALA A 41 0.13 16.60 -4.43
N ARG A 42 -0.43 15.40 -4.70
CA ARG A 42 -1.86 15.10 -4.54
C ARG A 42 -2.22 14.54 -3.18
N PHE A 43 -1.35 13.71 -2.61
CA PHE A 43 -1.61 12.92 -1.41
C PHE A 43 -0.81 13.38 -0.18
N GLY A 44 0.17 14.27 -0.37
CA GLY A 44 0.94 14.93 0.69
C GLY A 44 2.05 14.08 1.30
N THR A 45 1.78 12.79 1.53
CA THR A 45 2.76 11.85 2.11
C THR A 45 2.97 10.65 1.19
N GLU A 46 4.13 10.00 1.32
CA GLU A 46 4.45 8.79 0.57
C GLU A 46 3.47 7.65 0.90
N GLU A 47 3.08 7.50 2.17
CA GLU A 47 2.11 6.49 2.61
C GLU A 47 0.72 6.72 1.99
N ASN A 48 0.23 7.96 1.93
CA ASN A 48 -1.05 8.26 1.29
C ASN A 48 -0.97 8.08 -0.23
N ALA A 49 0.15 8.46 -0.83
CA ALA A 49 0.41 8.25 -2.26
C ALA A 49 0.45 6.76 -2.62
N LEU A 50 1.11 5.95 -1.78
CA LEU A 50 1.16 4.50 -1.89
C LEU A 50 -0.22 3.86 -1.70
N ALA A 51 -0.94 4.25 -0.64
CA ALA A 51 -2.29 3.76 -0.37
C ALA A 51 -3.23 4.10 -1.53
N ALA A 52 -3.17 5.31 -2.06
CA ALA A 52 -3.95 5.72 -3.22
C ALA A 52 -3.53 5.00 -4.50
N LEU A 53 -2.23 4.77 -4.72
CA LEU A 53 -1.73 4.02 -5.88
C LEU A 53 -2.21 2.57 -5.86
N VAL A 54 -2.17 1.92 -4.70
CA VAL A 54 -2.62 0.54 -4.50
C VAL A 54 -4.14 0.44 -4.61
N THR A 55 -4.87 1.40 -4.01
CA THR A 55 -6.34 1.47 -4.11
C THR A 55 -6.79 1.79 -5.54
N THR A 56 -6.03 2.63 -6.26
CA THR A 56 -6.29 2.92 -7.68
C THR A 56 -5.94 1.73 -8.57
N GLN A 57 -4.93 0.94 -8.24
CA GLN A 57 -4.65 -0.34 -8.93
C GLN A 57 -5.74 -1.40 -8.71
N LEU A 58 -6.58 -1.23 -7.69
CA LEU A 58 -7.79 -2.03 -7.47
C LEU A 58 -9.03 -1.49 -8.21
N ILE A 59 -9.07 -0.20 -8.56
CA ILE A 59 -10.25 0.46 -9.17
C ILE A 59 -10.02 0.85 -10.65
N ALA A 60 -8.81 0.73 -11.17
CA ALA A 60 -8.55 0.77 -12.60
C ALA A 60 -8.57 -0.67 -13.14
N PRO A 61 -9.59 -1.10 -13.90
CA PRO A 61 -9.46 -2.33 -14.66
C PRO A 61 -8.20 -2.20 -15.52
N VAL A 62 -7.35 -3.23 -15.47
CA VAL A 62 -6.57 -3.62 -16.65
C VAL A 62 -7.53 -3.48 -17.83
N LYS A 63 -7.28 -2.47 -18.67
CA LYS A 63 -8.07 -2.23 -19.87
C LYS A 63 -8.13 -3.57 -20.60
N PRO A 64 -9.29 -4.23 -20.72
CA PRO A 64 -9.37 -5.42 -21.53
C PRO A 64 -9.16 -4.96 -22.97
N GLU A 65 -8.11 -5.44 -23.61
CA GLU A 65 -8.11 -5.58 -25.08
C GLU A 65 -9.02 -6.74 -25.47
#